data_AF-A0A800CY20-F1
#
_entry.id   AF-A0A800CY20-F1
#
_cell.length_a   1.000
_cell.length_b   1.000
_cell.length_c   1.000
_cell.angle_alpha   90.00
_cell.angle_beta   90.00
_cell.angle_gamma   90.00
#
_symmetry.space_group_name_H-M   'P 1'
#
loop_
_entity.id
_entity.type
_entity.pdbx_description
1 polymer ?
#
loop_
_entity_poly.entity_id
_entity_poly.type
_entity_poly.pdbx_seq_one_letter_code
_entity_poly.pdbx_strand_id
1 'polypeptide(L)'
;MEKIYVVRKFVSIEGGARHYYEEEVFSSFQRAFKFMKLISEEEDDFFLSELITCCLDNNNIDVEKDVQIYDYKGRLLFASTQVSDVCQSKKSFSIGDIVKISPFPWNQQSPTCVPTICVVSKTPVASDEEYIVDYIRDGFLGHWHVEGAALKEHGEDMPENLVFLTELANHYKGIKSIPEKTLNAVYKGEIFVEKVQHYNFV
;
A
#
# COMPACT_ATOMS: atom_id res chain seq x y z
N MET A 1 -10.57 -6.75 14.97
CA MET A 1 -9.18 -6.86 14.51
C MET A 1 -9.23 -7.12 13.01
N GLU A 2 -8.77 -6.15 12.21
CA GLU A 2 -8.83 -6.25 10.75
C GLU A 2 -7.61 -7.04 10.26
N LYS A 3 -7.81 -7.94 9.29
CA LYS A 3 -6.72 -8.71 8.69
C LYS A 3 -6.37 -8.15 7.33
N ILE A 4 -5.08 -8.13 7.06
CA ILE A 4 -4.51 -7.81 5.76
C ILE A 4 -3.55 -8.93 5.36
N TYR A 5 -3.46 -9.16 4.07
CA TYR A 5 -2.66 -10.20 3.45
C TYR A 5 -1.69 -9.52 2.50
N VAL A 6 -0.40 -9.69 2.73
CA VAL A 6 0.64 -9.15 1.85
C VAL A 6 1.23 -10.31 1.06
N VAL A 7 1.28 -10.15 -0.25
CA VAL A 7 1.91 -11.12 -1.15
C VAL A 7 3.14 -10.48 -1.74
N ARG A 8 4.27 -11.17 -1.69
CA ARG A 8 5.50 -10.68 -2.31
C ARG A 8 6.22 -11.74 -3.09
N LYS A 9 6.89 -11.30 -4.14
CA LYS A 9 7.86 -12.08 -4.91
C LYS A 9 9.27 -11.69 -4.46
N PHE A 10 10.10 -12.68 -4.13
CA PHE A 10 11.47 -12.44 -3.68
C PHE A 10 12.46 -13.52 -4.14
N VAL A 11 13.73 -13.16 -4.15
CA VAL A 11 14.85 -14.12 -4.24
C VAL A 11 15.58 -14.13 -2.91
N SER A 12 15.92 -15.34 -2.43
CA SER A 12 16.79 -15.49 -1.26
C SER A 12 18.24 -15.31 -1.68
N ILE A 13 18.96 -14.39 -1.03
CA ILE A 13 20.40 -14.19 -1.24
C ILE A 13 21.22 -14.91 -0.16
N GLU A 14 22.52 -15.06 -0.39
CA GLU A 14 23.44 -15.62 0.60
C GLU A 14 23.33 -14.87 1.94
N GLY A 15 23.26 -15.64 3.03
CA GLY A 15 23.04 -15.09 4.38
C GLY A 15 21.57 -14.96 4.80
N GLY A 16 20.61 -15.39 3.97
CA GLY A 16 19.19 -15.47 4.34
C GLY A 16 18.43 -14.14 4.20
N ALA A 17 19.07 -13.10 3.66
CA ALA A 17 18.38 -11.89 3.26
C ALA A 17 17.51 -12.12 2.02
N ARG A 18 16.47 -11.29 1.87
CA ARG A 18 15.48 -11.38 0.77
C ARG A 18 15.58 -10.13 -0.08
N HIS A 19 15.58 -10.29 -1.41
CA HIS A 19 15.42 -9.18 -2.35
C HIS A 19 14.02 -9.24 -2.95
N TYR A 20 13.22 -8.19 -2.73
CA TYR A 20 11.81 -8.13 -3.14
C TYR A 20 11.65 -7.45 -4.49
N TYR A 21 10.81 -8.02 -5.34
CA TYR A 21 10.59 -7.54 -6.72
C TYR A 21 9.17 -7.03 -6.93
N GLU A 22 8.20 -7.69 -6.28
CA GLU A 22 6.78 -7.35 -6.37
C GLU A 22 6.14 -7.48 -5.00
N GLU A 23 5.18 -6.60 -4.70
CA GLU A 23 4.42 -6.58 -3.46
C GLU A 23 2.99 -6.12 -3.76
N GLU A 24 2.00 -6.86 -3.27
CA GLU A 24 0.59 -6.45 -3.32
C GLU A 24 -0.10 -6.76 -1.98
N VAL A 25 -1.06 -5.92 -1.61
CA VAL A 25 -1.75 -5.99 -0.31
C VAL A 25 -3.25 -6.16 -0.52
N PHE A 26 -3.81 -7.16 0.15
CA PHE A 26 -5.21 -7.56 0.04
C PHE A 26 -5.86 -7.59 1.42
N SER A 27 -7.15 -7.28 1.52
CA SER A 27 -7.96 -7.62 2.71
C SER A 27 -8.61 -8.99 2.59
N SER A 28 -8.52 -9.62 1.40
CA SER A 28 -9.06 -10.95 1.14
C SER A 28 -7.95 -11.98 0.96
N PHE A 29 -7.95 -13.01 1.81
CA PHE A 29 -7.06 -14.16 1.67
C PHE A 29 -7.18 -14.83 0.31
N GLN A 30 -8.40 -14.95 -0.23
CA GLN A 30 -8.63 -15.61 -1.52
C GLN A 30 -7.99 -14.84 -2.67
N ARG A 31 -8.07 -13.50 -2.64
CA ARG A 31 -7.43 -12.64 -3.65
C ARG A 31 -5.91 -12.68 -3.52
N ALA A 32 -5.41 -12.55 -2.30
CA ALA A 32 -3.99 -12.69 -2.00
C ALA A 32 -3.44 -14.03 -2.50
N PHE A 33 -4.14 -15.13 -2.19
CA PHE A 33 -3.73 -16.46 -2.60
C PHE A 33 -3.80 -16.65 -4.13
N LYS A 34 -4.78 -16.02 -4.81
CA LYS A 34 -4.86 -16.04 -6.27
C LYS A 34 -3.70 -15.27 -6.91
N PHE A 35 -3.39 -14.09 -6.39
CA PHE A 35 -2.25 -13.30 -6.85
C PHE A 35 -0.93 -14.01 -6.58
N MET A 36 -0.76 -14.60 -5.39
CA MET A 36 0.39 -15.43 -5.03
C MET A 36 0.64 -16.53 -6.06
N LYS A 37 -0.40 -17.25 -6.50
CA LYS A 37 -0.25 -18.25 -7.56
C LYS A 37 0.22 -17.64 -8.87
N LEU A 38 -0.37 -16.51 -9.25
CA LEU A 38 -0.03 -15.82 -10.49
C LEU A 38 1.45 -15.40 -10.52
N ILE A 39 1.94 -14.75 -9.47
CA ILE A 39 3.36 -14.34 -9.39
C ILE A 39 4.33 -15.52 -9.23
N SER A 40 3.83 -16.67 -8.75
CA SER A 40 4.63 -17.89 -8.63
C SER A 40 4.77 -18.62 -9.96
N GLU A 41 3.79 -18.51 -10.85
CA GLU A 41 3.76 -19.21 -12.15
C GLU A 41 4.63 -18.55 -13.24
N GLU A 42 5.23 -17.38 -12.97
CA GLU A 42 6.16 -16.72 -13.90
C GLU A 42 7.48 -17.51 -14.05
N GLU A 43 8.06 -17.51 -15.27
CA GLU A 43 8.99 -18.54 -15.80
C GLU A 43 10.34 -18.75 -15.07
N ASP A 44 10.62 -18.02 -13.99
CA ASP A 44 11.92 -17.99 -13.33
C ASP A 44 11.94 -18.85 -12.05
N ASP A 45 12.70 -19.95 -12.08
CA ASP A 45 12.72 -21.01 -11.06
C ASP A 45 13.42 -20.65 -9.73
N PHE A 46 14.03 -19.46 -9.67
CA PHE A 46 14.76 -18.95 -8.50
C PHE A 46 13.92 -18.01 -7.61
N PHE A 47 12.70 -17.66 -8.01
CA PHE A 47 11.80 -16.84 -7.19
C PHE A 47 10.99 -17.67 -6.21
N LEU A 48 10.74 -17.06 -5.06
CA LEU A 48 9.83 -17.53 -4.03
C LEU A 48 8.73 -16.48 -3.83
N SER A 49 7.58 -16.95 -3.38
CA SER A 49 6.46 -16.08 -3.02
C SER A 49 6.17 -16.19 -1.54
N GLU A 50 6.00 -15.07 -0.84
CA GLU A 50 5.51 -15.04 0.54
C GLU A 50 4.10 -14.49 0.61
N LEU A 51 3.24 -15.15 1.38
CA LEU A 51 1.93 -14.68 1.79
C LEU A 51 1.95 -14.45 3.30
N ILE A 52 1.82 -13.19 3.69
CA ILE A 52 1.91 -12.75 5.08
C ILE A 52 0.53 -12.31 5.54
N THR A 53 0.07 -12.82 6.68
CA THR A 53 -1.15 -12.35 7.33
C THR A 53 -0.78 -11.43 8.49
N CYS A 54 -1.29 -10.20 8.46
CA CYS A 54 -1.10 -9.23 9.52
C CYS A 54 -2.43 -8.80 10.11
N CYS A 55 -2.38 -8.40 11.37
CA CYS A 55 -3.55 -7.95 12.11
C CYS A 55 -3.38 -6.47 12.47
N LEU A 56 -4.35 -5.67 12.07
CA LEU A 56 -4.46 -4.26 12.44
C LEU A 56 -5.26 -4.19 13.74
N ASP A 57 -4.63 -3.65 14.79
CA ASP A 57 -5.34 -3.16 15.96
C ASP A 57 -5.23 -1.63 16.04
N ASN A 58 -6.20 -0.99 16.70
CA ASN A 58 -6.61 0.41 16.60
C ASN A 58 -5.54 1.51 16.84
N ASN A 59 -4.25 1.19 16.93
CA ASN A 59 -3.10 2.08 16.69
C ASN A 59 -1.74 1.34 16.69
N ASN A 60 -1.73 0.01 16.76
CA ASN A 60 -0.53 -0.81 16.76
C ASN A 60 -0.68 -1.94 15.75
N ILE A 61 0.27 -2.06 14.84
CA ILE A 61 0.40 -3.24 14.00
C ILE A 61 1.12 -4.27 14.85
N ASP A 62 0.35 -5.26 15.29
CA ASP A 62 0.91 -6.38 16.01
C ASP A 62 1.69 -7.26 15.04
N VAL A 63 2.83 -7.74 15.53
CA VAL A 63 3.91 -8.46 14.85
C VAL A 63 3.39 -9.53 13.87
N GLU A 64 4.10 -9.73 12.75
CA GLU A 64 3.91 -10.82 11.77
C GLU A 64 3.26 -12.06 12.40
N LYS A 65 1.97 -12.31 12.12
CA LYS A 65 1.27 -13.43 12.78
C LYS A 65 1.46 -14.72 12.01
N ASP A 66 1.34 -14.66 10.68
CA ASP A 66 1.48 -15.85 9.82
C ASP A 66 2.25 -15.52 8.54
N VAL A 67 3.36 -16.24 8.29
CA VAL A 67 4.09 -16.18 7.03
C VAL A 67 4.02 -17.55 6.37
N GLN A 68 3.56 -17.58 5.12
CA GLN A 68 3.55 -18.76 4.26
C GLN A 68 4.47 -18.50 3.07
N ILE A 69 5.43 -19.39 2.82
CA ILE A 69 6.37 -19.28 1.69
C ILE A 69 6.05 -20.38 0.69
N TYR A 70 5.99 -20.02 -0.58
CA TYR A 70 5.69 -20.86 -1.72
C TYR A 70 6.85 -20.87 -2.71
N ASP A 71 7.07 -22.00 -3.38
CA ASP A 71 7.98 -22.07 -4.52
C ASP A 71 7.34 -21.52 -5.80
N TYR A 72 8.14 -21.40 -6.87
CA TYR A 72 7.71 -21.06 -8.23
C TYR A 72 6.69 -22.03 -8.87
N LYS A 73 6.26 -23.08 -8.16
CA LYS A 73 5.17 -23.97 -8.58
C LYS A 73 3.92 -23.77 -7.72
N GLY A 74 3.91 -22.74 -6.87
CA GLY A 74 2.85 -22.49 -5.89
C GLY A 74 2.76 -23.56 -4.81
N ARG A 75 3.81 -24.36 -4.58
CA ARG A 75 3.86 -25.37 -3.51
C ARG A 75 4.34 -24.71 -2.23
N LEU A 76 3.59 -24.90 -1.15
CA LEU A 76 3.94 -24.40 0.17
C LEU A 76 5.23 -25.06 0.66
N LEU A 77 6.25 -24.25 0.93
CA LEU A 77 7.55 -24.64 1.48
C LEU A 77 7.61 -24.48 3.00
N PHE A 78 6.97 -23.43 3.53
CA PHE A 78 7.02 -23.07 4.94
C PHE A 78 5.73 -22.38 5.37
N ALA A 79 5.28 -22.63 6.60
CA ALA A 79 4.20 -21.89 7.24
C ALA A 79 4.51 -21.71 8.73
N SER A 80 4.48 -20.48 9.23
CA SER A 80 4.40 -20.20 10.67
C SER A 80 2.93 -20.17 11.07
N THR A 81 2.54 -20.90 12.13
CA THR A 81 1.14 -21.04 12.55
C THR A 81 0.81 -20.27 13.83
N GLN A 82 -0.10 -19.31 13.74
CA GLN A 82 -1.17 -19.04 14.73
C GLN A 82 -2.43 -18.47 14.05
N VAL A 83 -3.31 -19.36 13.56
CA VAL A 83 -4.56 -18.93 12.91
C VAL A 83 -5.66 -18.65 13.94
N SER A 84 -6.19 -17.42 13.94
CA SER A 84 -7.57 -17.15 14.37
C SER A 84 -8.18 -16.02 13.53
N ASP A 85 -9.41 -16.20 13.04
CA ASP A 85 -10.10 -15.32 12.08
C ASP A 85 -11.00 -14.27 12.73
N VAL A 86 -10.92 -13.02 12.26
CA VAL A 86 -11.98 -11.99 12.39
C VAL A 86 -11.92 -11.00 11.21
N CYS A 87 -13.10 -10.57 10.76
CA CYS A 87 -13.39 -9.65 9.65
C CYS A 87 -14.01 -8.33 10.20
N GLN A 88 -13.52 -7.15 9.79
CA GLN A 88 -14.08 -5.79 10.05
C GLN A 88 -13.50 -4.84 8.95
N SER A 89 -14.01 -3.65 8.60
CA SER A 89 -15.34 -3.04 8.51
C SER A 89 -15.34 -2.10 7.27
N LYS A 90 -16.44 -2.04 6.50
CA LYS A 90 -16.51 -1.28 5.23
C LYS A 90 -16.73 0.21 5.47
N LYS A 91 -15.67 1.00 5.65
CA LYS A 91 -15.77 2.47 5.49
C LYS A 91 -15.55 2.82 4.01
N SER A 92 -16.46 3.60 3.43
CA SER A 92 -16.36 4.06 2.04
C SER A 92 -15.74 5.45 1.99
N PHE A 93 -14.73 5.63 1.14
CA PHE A 93 -14.09 6.92 0.89
C PHE A 93 -14.59 7.53 -0.42
N SER A 94 -14.51 8.84 -0.55
CA SER A 94 -14.91 9.59 -1.75
C SER A 94 -13.70 10.19 -2.45
N ILE A 95 -13.84 10.48 -3.76
CA ILE A 95 -12.82 11.19 -4.52
C ILE A 95 -12.49 12.54 -3.85
N GLY A 96 -11.20 12.80 -3.67
CA GLY A 96 -10.63 13.95 -2.99
C GLY A 96 -10.61 13.87 -1.46
N ASP A 97 -10.97 12.73 -0.87
CA ASP A 97 -10.73 12.51 0.56
C ASP A 97 -9.24 12.37 0.84
N ILE A 98 -8.80 13.00 1.92
CA ILE A 98 -7.43 12.90 2.40
C ILE A 98 -7.39 11.76 3.40
N VAL A 99 -6.58 10.77 3.09
CA VAL A 99 -6.48 9.51 3.80
C VAL A 99 -5.05 9.25 4.23
N LYS A 100 -4.88 8.41 5.24
CA LYS A 100 -3.60 7.92 5.70
C LYS A 100 -3.54 6.42 5.46
N ILE A 101 -2.45 5.99 4.84
CA ILE A 101 -2.07 4.58 4.80
C ILE A 101 -1.11 4.36 5.97
N SER A 102 -1.43 3.38 6.82
CA SER A 102 -0.55 3.00 7.92
C SER A 102 0.69 2.27 7.37
N PRO A 103 1.89 2.53 7.90
CA PRO A 103 3.11 1.86 7.45
C PRO A 103 3.00 0.36 7.65
N PHE A 104 3.58 -0.45 6.78
CA PHE A 104 3.75 -1.88 7.04
C PHE A 104 5.14 -2.08 7.69
N PRO A 105 5.22 -2.40 9.00
CA PRO A 105 6.40 -2.11 9.81
C PRO A 105 7.61 -3.04 9.61
N TRP A 106 7.56 -4.01 8.70
CA TRP A 106 8.56 -5.09 8.68
C TRP A 106 9.61 -5.00 7.56
N ASN A 107 9.55 -4.00 6.67
CA ASN A 107 10.66 -3.75 5.73
C ASN A 107 11.00 -2.26 5.64
N GLN A 108 12.13 -1.85 6.23
CA GLN A 108 12.64 -0.46 6.13
C GLN A 108 12.95 -0.01 4.69
N GLN A 109 13.02 -0.94 3.74
CA GLN A 109 13.27 -0.68 2.32
C GLN A 109 11.98 -0.59 1.48
N SER A 110 10.82 -1.00 2.02
CA SER A 110 9.55 -0.94 1.26
C SER A 110 9.10 0.51 1.07
N PRO A 111 8.54 0.88 -0.10
CA PRO A 111 7.93 2.18 -0.30
C PRO A 111 6.82 2.54 0.70
N THR A 112 6.21 1.52 1.29
CA THR A 112 5.07 1.61 2.22
C THR A 112 5.51 1.44 3.68
N CYS A 113 6.81 1.54 3.98
CA CYS A 113 7.38 1.38 5.31
C CYS A 113 7.12 2.56 6.27
N VAL A 114 6.60 3.67 5.74
CA VAL A 114 6.28 4.90 6.50
C VAL A 114 4.79 5.26 6.33
N PRO A 115 4.16 5.82 7.38
CA PRO A 115 2.80 6.32 7.25
C PRO A 115 2.74 7.36 6.14
N THR A 116 1.86 7.16 5.18
CA THR A 116 1.78 8.02 3.99
C THR A 116 0.41 8.69 3.95
N ILE A 117 0.42 10.03 3.86
CA ILE A 117 -0.80 10.80 3.60
C ILE A 117 -1.01 10.86 2.08
N CYS A 118 -2.23 10.54 1.67
CA CYS A 118 -2.63 10.42 0.28
C CYS A 118 -3.98 11.09 0.04
N VAL A 119 -4.34 11.26 -1.22
CA VAL A 119 -5.64 11.77 -1.67
C VAL A 119 -6.30 10.70 -2.54
N VAL A 120 -7.56 10.38 -2.28
CA VAL A 120 -8.33 9.45 -3.12
C VAL A 120 -8.55 10.09 -4.50
N SER A 121 -7.94 9.56 -5.55
CA SER A 121 -8.09 10.02 -6.93
C SER A 121 -9.15 9.23 -7.70
N LYS A 122 -9.41 7.98 -7.28
CA LYS A 122 -10.47 7.12 -7.86
C LYS A 122 -11.12 6.25 -6.79
N THR A 123 -12.44 6.09 -6.88
CA THR A 123 -13.20 5.13 -6.07
C THR A 123 -13.53 3.85 -6.85
N PRO A 124 -13.69 2.71 -6.15
CA PRO A 124 -14.18 1.46 -6.73
C PRO A 124 -15.46 1.64 -7.57
N VAL A 125 -15.54 0.98 -8.73
CA VAL A 125 -16.77 0.91 -9.55
C VAL A 125 -17.11 -0.56 -9.76
N ALA A 126 -18.13 -1.07 -9.06
CA ALA A 126 -18.49 -2.50 -9.06
C ALA A 126 -17.30 -3.42 -8.68
N SER A 127 -17.19 -4.64 -9.23
CA SER A 127 -16.25 -5.70 -8.78
C SER A 127 -14.75 -5.37 -8.83
N ASP A 128 -14.36 -4.17 -9.29
CA ASP A 128 -13.03 -3.60 -9.06
C ASP A 128 -13.01 -2.92 -7.69
N GLU A 129 -12.51 -3.63 -6.67
CA GLU A 129 -12.64 -3.25 -5.25
C GLU A 129 -11.56 -2.26 -4.75
N GLU A 130 -10.80 -1.64 -5.65
CA GLU A 130 -9.63 -0.82 -5.28
C GLU A 130 -9.88 0.68 -5.47
N TYR A 131 -9.48 1.43 -4.45
CA TYR A 131 -9.26 2.86 -4.54
C TYR A 131 -7.93 3.10 -5.23
N ILE A 132 -7.84 4.20 -5.98
CA ILE A 132 -6.56 4.77 -6.36
C ILE A 132 -6.33 5.97 -5.46
N VAL A 133 -5.16 6.02 -4.83
CA VAL A 133 -4.74 7.16 -4.02
C VAL A 133 -3.45 7.75 -4.57
N ASP A 134 -3.39 9.07 -4.61
CA ASP A 134 -2.21 9.81 -5.02
C ASP A 134 -1.46 10.32 -3.79
N TYR A 135 -0.14 10.22 -3.82
CA TYR A 135 0.75 10.60 -2.72
C TYR A 135 2.00 11.28 -3.27
N ILE A 136 2.70 12.05 -2.44
CA ILE A 136 3.98 12.67 -2.84
C ILE A 136 5.11 12.02 -2.07
N ARG A 137 6.05 11.32 -2.70
CA ARG A 137 7.21 10.71 -2.03
C ARG A 137 8.49 11.14 -2.70
N ASP A 138 9.50 11.47 -1.88
CA ASP A 138 10.79 11.97 -2.34
C ASP A 138 10.67 13.17 -3.32
N GLY A 139 9.62 13.98 -3.13
CA GLY A 139 9.30 15.15 -3.96
C GLY A 139 8.51 14.87 -5.24
N PHE A 140 8.14 13.61 -5.51
CA PHE A 140 7.43 13.18 -6.72
C PHE A 140 6.03 12.65 -6.41
N LEU A 141 5.07 12.95 -7.29
CA LEU A 141 3.71 12.42 -7.20
C LEU A 141 3.67 10.99 -7.74
N GLY A 142 3.19 10.06 -6.92
CA GLY A 142 2.90 8.67 -7.29
C GLY A 142 1.45 8.33 -7.03
N HIS A 143 1.03 7.14 -7.44
CA HIS A 143 -0.26 6.58 -7.09
C HIS A 143 -0.13 5.14 -6.62
N TRP A 144 -1.05 4.71 -5.77
CA TRP A 144 -1.18 3.33 -5.32
C TRP A 144 -2.61 2.84 -5.50
N HIS A 145 -2.71 1.55 -5.82
CA HIS A 145 -3.95 0.80 -5.79
C HIS A 145 -4.11 0.21 -4.38
N VAL A 146 -5.19 0.56 -3.70
CA VAL A 146 -5.38 0.22 -2.30
C VAL A 146 -6.82 -0.15 -2.03
N GLU A 147 -7.02 -1.20 -1.27
CA GLU A 147 -8.34 -1.55 -0.78
C GLU A 147 -8.78 -0.59 0.33
N GLY A 148 -10.10 -0.37 0.45
CA GLY A 148 -10.63 0.60 1.41
C GLY A 148 -10.29 0.31 2.87
N ALA A 149 -10.03 -0.95 3.23
CA ALA A 149 -9.63 -1.34 4.57
C ALA A 149 -8.21 -0.86 4.95
N ALA A 150 -7.34 -0.61 3.97
CA ALA A 150 -6.01 -0.04 4.20
C ALA A 150 -6.05 1.48 4.44
N LEU A 151 -7.19 2.11 4.17
CA LEU A 151 -7.37 3.55 4.27
C LEU A 151 -7.96 3.94 5.62
N LYS A 152 -7.38 4.99 6.21
CA LYS A 152 -7.91 5.68 7.39
C LYS A 152 -8.12 7.15 7.06
N GLU A 153 -9.12 7.78 7.65
CA GLU A 153 -9.26 9.25 7.53
C GLU A 153 -8.05 9.93 8.14
N HIS A 154 -7.53 10.95 7.46
CA HIS A 154 -6.57 11.87 8.04
C HIS A 154 -7.35 12.97 8.79
N GLY A 155 -7.35 12.89 10.12
CA GLY A 155 -8.07 13.84 11.00
C GLY A 155 -7.18 14.91 11.64
N GLU A 156 -5.91 15.01 11.23
CA GLU A 156 -4.91 15.92 11.80
C GLU A 156 -4.65 17.11 10.85
N ASP A 157 -3.92 18.12 11.34
CA ASP A 157 -3.50 19.26 10.52
C ASP A 157 -2.52 18.81 9.42
N MET A 158 -2.74 19.29 8.20
CA MET A 158 -1.89 18.97 7.06
C MET A 158 -0.49 19.58 7.26
N PRO A 159 0.59 18.78 7.16
CA PRO A 159 1.95 19.32 7.19
C PRO A 159 2.20 20.35 6.08
N GLU A 160 2.98 21.40 6.38
CA GLU A 160 3.29 22.47 5.41
C GLU A 160 3.88 21.94 4.09
N ASN A 161 4.69 20.88 4.18
CA ASN A 161 5.32 20.25 3.03
C ASN A 161 4.36 19.34 2.22
N LEU A 162 3.13 19.13 2.69
CA LEU A 162 2.11 18.32 2.00
C LEU A 162 0.87 19.15 1.61
N VAL A 163 0.94 20.48 1.70
CA VAL A 163 -0.15 21.39 1.30
C VAL A 163 -0.61 21.16 -0.15
N PHE A 164 0.28 20.71 -1.04
CA PHE A 164 -0.09 20.34 -2.41
C PHE A 164 -1.15 19.22 -2.44
N LEU A 165 -1.16 18.28 -1.50
CA LEU A 165 -2.21 17.25 -1.40
C LEU A 165 -3.57 17.87 -1.09
N THR A 166 -3.62 18.95 -0.30
CA THR A 166 -4.88 19.70 -0.10
C THR A 166 -5.34 20.39 -1.38
N GLU A 167 -4.42 20.95 -2.17
CA GLU A 167 -4.76 21.52 -3.48
C GLU A 167 -5.26 20.45 -4.44
N LEU A 168 -4.63 19.28 -4.45
CA LEU A 168 -5.01 18.13 -5.27
C LEU A 168 -6.39 17.58 -4.86
N ALA A 169 -6.65 17.46 -3.56
CA ALA A 169 -7.95 17.09 -3.03
C ALA A 169 -9.06 18.05 -3.47
N ASN A 170 -8.78 19.36 -3.41
CA ASN A 170 -9.71 20.39 -3.88
C ASN A 170 -9.92 20.34 -5.40
N HIS A 171 -8.88 19.97 -6.16
CA HIS A 171 -8.98 19.74 -7.59
C HIS A 171 -9.91 18.58 -7.92
N TYR A 172 -9.73 17.45 -7.26
CA TYR A 172 -10.59 16.28 -7.45
C TYR A 172 -12.03 16.48 -6.99
N LYS A 173 -12.24 17.31 -5.96
CA LYS A 173 -13.58 17.74 -5.52
C LYS A 173 -14.23 18.77 -6.44
N GLY A 174 -13.52 19.28 -7.45
CA GLY A 174 -14.00 20.34 -8.35
C GLY A 174 -14.11 21.71 -7.69
N ILE A 175 -13.50 21.91 -6.51
CA ILE A 175 -13.54 23.17 -5.74
C ILE A 175 -12.57 24.18 -6.35
N LYS A 176 -11.35 23.76 -6.66
CA LYS A 176 -10.30 24.60 -7.25
C LYS A 176 -9.55 23.81 -8.29
N SER A 177 -9.54 24.27 -9.54
CA SER A 177 -8.81 23.55 -10.59
C SER A 177 -7.31 23.86 -10.57
N ILE A 178 -6.47 22.82 -10.57
CA ILE A 178 -5.05 22.93 -10.88
C ILE A 178 -4.94 23.00 -12.42
N PRO A 179 -4.20 23.96 -12.99
CA PRO A 179 -3.99 24.00 -14.43
C PRO A 179 -3.41 22.68 -14.95
N GLU A 180 -3.98 22.15 -16.03
CA GLU A 180 -3.59 20.85 -16.60
C GLU A 180 -2.08 20.77 -16.92
N LYS A 181 -1.50 21.87 -17.41
CA LYS A 181 -0.05 21.97 -17.63
C LYS A 181 0.76 21.75 -16.35
N THR A 182 0.29 22.29 -15.22
CA THR A 182 0.92 22.11 -13.90
C THR A 182 0.78 20.67 -13.45
N LEU A 183 -0.42 20.10 -13.55
CA LEU A 183 -0.68 18.72 -13.13
C LEU A 183 0.17 17.71 -13.94
N ASN A 184 0.25 17.90 -15.26
CA ASN A 184 1.08 17.08 -16.14
C ASN A 184 2.57 17.21 -15.81
N ALA A 185 3.05 18.40 -15.47
CA ALA A 185 4.44 18.61 -15.07
C ALA A 185 4.74 17.94 -13.70
N VAL A 186 3.77 17.91 -12.79
CA VAL A 186 3.89 17.16 -11.53
C VAL A 186 3.93 15.64 -11.79
N TYR A 187 3.02 15.09 -12.60
CA TYR A 187 3.01 13.66 -12.93
C TYR A 187 4.26 13.18 -13.66
N LYS A 188 4.87 14.05 -14.47
CA LYS A 188 6.14 13.75 -15.17
C LYS A 188 7.37 13.94 -14.29
N GLY A 189 7.21 14.38 -13.05
CA GLY A 189 8.32 14.71 -12.15
C GLY A 189 9.13 15.94 -12.59
N GLU A 190 8.58 16.78 -13.46
CA GLU A 190 9.19 18.04 -13.90
C GLU A 190 9.06 19.12 -12.83
N ILE A 191 8.05 19.01 -11.97
CA ILE A 191 7.86 19.85 -10.77
C ILE A 191 8.24 19.03 -9.55
N PHE A 192 9.39 19.33 -8.97
CA PHE A 192 9.83 18.79 -7.70
C PHE A 192 9.15 19.57 -6.57
N VAL A 193 8.45 18.85 -5.68
CA VAL A 193 7.90 19.46 -4.46
C VAL A 193 9.01 19.49 -3.42
N GLU A 194 9.61 20.67 -3.21
CA GLU A 194 10.72 20.83 -2.27
C GLU A 194 10.31 20.46 -0.83
N LYS A 195 11.24 19.85 -0.08
CA LYS A 195 11.12 19.53 1.37
C LYS A 195 10.02 18.52 1.73
N VAL A 196 9.59 17.67 0.80
CA VAL A 196 8.71 16.54 1.13
C VAL A 196 9.50 15.46 1.85
N GLN A 197 9.34 15.40 3.17
CA GLN A 197 9.70 14.26 3.99
C GLN A 197 8.37 13.68 4.48
N HIS A 198 8.03 12.45 4.06
CA HIS A 198 7.11 11.67 4.86
C HIS A 198 7.79 11.43 6.20
N TYR A 199 7.13 11.84 7.28
CA TYR A 199 7.72 11.94 8.60
C TYR A 199 8.46 10.65 9.01
N ASN A 200 9.73 10.81 9.40
CA ASN A 200 10.34 9.92 10.37
C ASN A 200 9.72 10.28 11.73
N PHE A 201 8.75 9.49 12.20
CA PHE A 201 8.41 9.51 13.61
C PHE A 201 9.59 8.89 14.36
N VAL A 202 10.33 9.71 15.10
CA VAL A 202 11.33 9.25 16.09
C VAL A 202 10.58 8.70 17.30
#